data_AF-A0A1H5C7E5-F1
#
_entry.id   AF-A0A1H5C7E5-F1
#
_cell.length_a   1.000
_cell.length_b   1.000
_cell.length_c   1.000
_cell.angle_alpha   90.00
_cell.angle_beta   90.00
_cell.angle_gamma   90.00
#
_symmetry.space_group_name_H-M   'P 1'
#
loop_
_entity.id
_entity.type
_entity.pdbx_description
1 polymer ?
#
loop_
_entity_poly.entity_id
_entity_poly.type
_entity_poly.pdbx_seq_one_letter_code
_entity_poly.pdbx_strand_id
1 'polypeptide(L)'
;MGMPAQRASHPLDRLQITPGLESEAPKAALGSDFVEGERRRGRGAVTNRSGRFEPLSRESFDDGWEREEEAEPFRTEVTIERAKTIISRNDSPDLSFDRSVNPYRGCEHGCVYCFARPTHAYMGLSPGLDFETKLFAKPHAAELLEKELSHPSYKPRVMAIGTNTDPYQPIERGYRIMRGLLEVLSRFNHPVGIVTKSALVARDIDLLAPMAEKGLAKVAISVTTLDAKLAREMEPRAATPSKRLATISALSKAGIPVTVLVAPVIPSLTDSEIEKILAAARGAGAREAGYVLLRLPLELRHLVREWLLDHHPDKLDRVMSLVKGARDGKDYDARFGIRQMGEGPYAWTIGRRFEIAARRLGFNREKLKLTSDLFCVPGREKEPVQLALL
;
A
#
# COMPACT_ATOMS: atom_id res chain seq x y z
N MET A 1 -52.58 -4.93 58.76
CA MET A 1 -51.94 -3.62 58.56
C MET A 1 -50.52 -3.86 58.07
N GLY A 2 -50.32 -3.95 56.76
CA GLY A 2 -48.99 -4.10 56.16
C GLY A 2 -48.72 -2.89 55.28
N MET A 3 -47.79 -2.03 55.69
CA MET A 3 -47.31 -0.93 54.84
C MET A 3 -46.48 -1.54 53.69
N PRO A 4 -46.69 -1.12 52.43
CA PRO A 4 -45.78 -1.52 51.37
C PRO A 4 -44.50 -0.70 51.48
N ALA A 5 -43.36 -1.40 51.52
CA ALA A 5 -42.04 -0.79 51.45
C ALA A 5 -41.86 -0.09 50.10
N GLN A 6 -41.67 1.23 50.11
CA GLN A 6 -41.25 1.99 48.93
C GLN A 6 -39.82 1.59 48.57
N ARG A 7 -39.66 0.88 47.45
CA ARG A 7 -38.34 0.69 46.82
C ARG A 7 -37.87 2.05 46.30
N ALA A 8 -36.75 2.53 46.83
CA ALA A 8 -36.05 3.68 46.25
C ALA A 8 -35.60 3.34 44.83
N SER A 9 -36.01 4.15 43.85
CA SER A 9 -35.60 4.04 42.45
C SER A 9 -34.08 4.18 42.33
N HIS A 10 -33.43 3.26 41.61
CA HIS A 10 -31.99 3.27 41.40
C HIS A 10 -31.60 4.50 40.55
N PRO A 11 -30.50 5.21 40.85
CA PRO A 11 -30.12 6.44 40.13
C PRO A 11 -29.87 6.24 38.62
N LEU A 12 -29.70 5.00 38.16
CA LEU A 12 -29.59 4.66 36.73
C LEU A 12 -30.95 4.59 36.00
N ASP A 13 -32.07 4.46 36.70
CA ASP A 13 -33.41 4.40 36.08
C ASP A 13 -33.90 5.78 35.57
N ARG A 14 -33.17 6.86 35.91
CA ARG A 14 -33.41 8.23 35.41
C ARG A 14 -32.69 8.54 34.11
N LEU A 15 -31.80 7.67 33.66
CA LEU A 15 -31.17 7.80 32.35
C LEU A 15 -32.08 7.10 31.33
N GLN A 16 -33.06 7.85 30.80
CA GLN A 16 -33.72 7.47 29.57
C GLN A 16 -32.67 7.52 28.45
N ILE A 17 -31.93 6.43 28.27
CA ILE A 17 -31.14 6.19 27.08
C ILE A 17 -32.15 5.80 26.01
N THR A 18 -32.56 6.79 25.22
CA THR A 18 -33.24 6.54 23.95
C THR A 18 -32.36 5.60 23.11
N PRO A 19 -32.91 4.51 22.55
CA PRO A 19 -32.20 3.74 21.53
C PRO A 19 -31.82 4.72 20.42
N GLY A 20 -30.52 4.76 20.11
CA GLY A 20 -29.94 5.77 19.24
C GLY A 20 -30.73 5.94 17.95
N LEU A 21 -31.04 7.19 17.61
CA LEU A 21 -31.24 7.56 16.22
C LEU A 21 -30.04 6.99 15.44
N GLU A 22 -30.32 6.16 14.46
CA GLU A 22 -29.39 5.90 13.36
C GLU A 22 -29.01 7.28 12.81
N SER A 23 -27.81 7.75 13.16
CA SER A 23 -27.39 9.10 12.78
C SER A 23 -27.00 9.07 11.30
N GLU A 24 -27.97 9.37 10.43
CA GLU A 24 -27.71 9.73 9.03
C GLU A 24 -26.95 11.07 8.93
N ALA A 25 -26.95 11.85 10.00
CA ALA A 25 -26.39 13.20 10.08
C ALA A 25 -24.89 13.35 9.66
N PRO A 26 -23.96 12.41 9.92
CA PRO A 26 -22.57 12.59 9.51
C PRO A 26 -22.37 12.45 7.99
N LYS A 27 -23.18 11.60 7.33
CA LYS A 27 -23.07 11.34 5.87
C LYS A 27 -23.58 12.51 5.05
N ALA A 28 -24.65 13.16 5.51
CA ALA A 28 -25.21 14.35 4.85
C ALA A 28 -24.20 15.52 4.76
N ALA A 29 -23.29 15.65 5.72
CA ALA A 29 -22.31 16.75 5.77
C ALA A 29 -21.14 16.62 4.76
N LEU A 30 -20.96 15.45 4.13
CA LEU A 30 -19.85 15.18 3.19
C LEU A 30 -20.27 15.08 1.72
N GLY A 31 -21.54 15.37 1.39
CA GLY A 31 -22.05 15.41 0.01
C GLY A 31 -22.55 14.06 -0.52
N SER A 32 -23.37 14.08 -1.58
CA SER A 32 -24.10 12.92 -2.11
C SER A 32 -23.24 11.93 -2.95
N ASP A 33 -21.92 12.12 -2.96
CA ASP A 33 -20.96 11.34 -3.76
C ASP A 33 -20.67 9.91 -3.23
N PHE A 34 -21.33 9.47 -2.15
CA PHE A 34 -21.15 8.12 -1.62
C PHE A 34 -21.75 7.09 -2.57
N VAL A 35 -20.94 6.11 -2.96
CA VAL A 35 -21.37 5.00 -3.79
C VAL A 35 -21.94 3.90 -2.89
N GLU A 36 -23.12 3.39 -3.25
CA GLU A 36 -23.79 2.27 -2.58
C GLU A 36 -22.87 1.05 -2.39
N GLY A 37 -22.96 0.44 -1.21
CA GLY A 37 -22.06 -0.65 -0.79
C GLY A 37 -22.06 -1.85 -1.74
N GLU A 38 -23.22 -2.23 -2.28
CA GLU A 38 -23.34 -3.35 -3.22
C GLU A 38 -22.62 -3.09 -4.54
N ARG A 39 -22.78 -1.88 -5.09
CA ARG A 39 -22.12 -1.46 -6.34
C ARG A 39 -20.60 -1.41 -6.23
N ARG A 40 -20.09 -1.08 -5.04
CA ARG A 40 -18.65 -1.01 -4.75
C ARG A 40 -18.13 -2.22 -3.97
N ARG A 41 -18.80 -3.37 -4.04
CA ARG A 41 -18.33 -4.58 -3.34
C ARG A 41 -16.90 -4.94 -3.78
N GLY A 42 -16.01 -5.12 -2.80
CA GLY A 42 -14.60 -5.39 -3.07
C GLY A 42 -13.79 -4.17 -3.52
N ARG A 43 -14.29 -2.96 -3.20
CA ARG A 43 -13.64 -1.67 -3.44
C ARG A 43 -13.39 -0.93 -2.13
N GLY A 44 -12.30 -0.18 -2.05
CA GLY A 44 -11.90 0.50 -0.81
C GLY A 44 -12.26 1.97 -0.77
N ALA A 45 -12.27 2.67 -1.90
CA ALA A 45 -12.84 4.02 -1.94
C ALA A 45 -14.37 3.95 -1.82
N VAL A 46 -14.95 4.92 -1.11
CA VAL A 46 -16.40 5.02 -0.90
C VAL A 46 -17.07 6.05 -1.80
N THR A 47 -16.26 6.84 -2.53
CA THR A 47 -16.68 7.89 -3.47
C THR A 47 -15.93 7.76 -4.80
N ASN A 48 -16.44 8.41 -5.86
CA ASN A 48 -15.78 8.50 -7.17
C ASN A 48 -15.69 9.95 -7.68
N ARG A 49 -15.35 10.90 -6.80
CA ARG A 49 -15.30 12.33 -7.13
C ARG A 49 -14.34 12.64 -8.28
N SER A 50 -14.68 13.64 -9.10
CA SER A 50 -13.81 14.13 -10.18
C SER A 50 -12.40 14.51 -9.68
N GLY A 51 -11.39 14.28 -10.51
CA GLY A 51 -10.00 14.61 -10.20
C GLY A 51 -9.75 16.12 -10.18
N ARG A 52 -8.70 16.55 -9.46
CA ARG A 52 -8.32 17.97 -9.28
C ARG A 52 -8.04 18.79 -10.54
N PHE A 53 -7.89 18.15 -11.69
CA PHE A 53 -7.61 18.82 -12.97
C PHE A 53 -8.83 18.87 -13.89
N GLU A 54 -9.95 18.28 -13.48
CA GLU A 54 -11.17 18.30 -14.28
C GLU A 54 -11.85 19.68 -14.18
N PRO A 55 -12.29 20.26 -15.31
CA PRO A 55 -12.98 21.55 -15.30
C PRO A 55 -14.39 21.47 -14.70
N LEU A 56 -14.98 20.27 -14.69
CA LEU A 56 -16.33 20.01 -14.23
C LEU A 56 -16.31 18.87 -13.19
N SER A 57 -17.12 19.03 -12.14
CA SER A 57 -17.43 17.96 -11.20
C SER A 57 -18.76 17.32 -11.55
N ARG A 58 -18.89 16.02 -11.25
CA ARG A 58 -20.15 15.28 -11.37
C ARG A 58 -20.54 14.80 -9.98
N GLU A 59 -21.77 15.07 -9.58
CA GLU A 59 -22.37 14.62 -8.34
C GLU A 59 -23.58 13.75 -8.69
N SER A 60 -23.72 12.62 -7.99
CA SER A 60 -24.88 11.75 -8.11
C SER A 60 -25.84 12.04 -6.97
N PHE A 61 -27.06 12.47 -7.27
CA PHE A 61 -28.12 12.66 -6.29
C PHE A 61 -29.38 11.92 -6.74
N ASP A 62 -30.23 11.57 -5.77
CA ASP A 62 -31.57 11.06 -6.04
C ASP A 62 -32.46 12.25 -6.47
N ASP A 63 -32.91 12.23 -7.72
CA ASP A 63 -33.79 13.25 -8.29
C ASP A 63 -35.29 12.91 -8.09
N GLY A 64 -35.59 11.85 -7.35
CA GLY A 64 -36.94 11.38 -7.04
C GLY A 64 -37.58 10.53 -8.13
N TRP A 65 -36.84 10.20 -9.19
CA TRP A 65 -37.30 9.32 -10.27
C TRP A 65 -36.85 7.88 -10.02
N GLU A 66 -37.76 6.92 -10.14
CA GLU A 66 -37.41 5.51 -10.07
C GLU A 66 -36.47 5.15 -11.23
N ARG A 67 -35.32 4.54 -10.90
CA ARG A 67 -34.42 3.98 -11.90
C ARG A 67 -35.03 2.73 -12.47
N GLU A 68 -35.19 2.68 -13.79
CA GLU A 68 -35.67 1.47 -14.49
C GLU A 68 -34.72 0.27 -14.34
N GLU A 69 -33.42 0.53 -14.10
CA GLU A 69 -32.40 -0.51 -13.91
C GLU A 69 -31.48 -0.19 -12.72
N GLU A 70 -31.20 -1.22 -11.90
CA GLU A 70 -30.19 -1.14 -10.85
C GLU A 70 -28.81 -0.90 -11.48
N ALA A 71 -28.08 0.08 -10.95
CA ALA A 71 -26.80 0.45 -11.53
C ALA A 71 -25.74 -0.65 -11.30
N GLU A 72 -25.10 -1.12 -12.38
CA GLU A 72 -24.18 -2.25 -12.30
C GLU A 72 -23.03 -2.05 -11.29
N PRO A 73 -22.53 -3.15 -10.68
CA PRO A 73 -21.32 -3.13 -9.87
C PRO A 73 -20.09 -2.72 -10.68
N PHE A 74 -19.18 -1.98 -10.05
CA PHE A 74 -17.95 -1.54 -10.69
C PHE A 74 -17.05 -2.73 -11.08
N ARG A 75 -16.84 -2.92 -12.38
CA ARG A 75 -15.89 -3.91 -12.92
C ARG A 75 -14.49 -3.30 -13.04
N THR A 76 -13.48 -4.16 -13.05
CA THR A 76 -12.12 -3.71 -13.36
C THR A 76 -11.94 -3.73 -14.87
N GLU A 77 -11.61 -2.56 -15.43
CA GLU A 77 -11.23 -2.34 -16.82
C GLU A 77 -9.71 -2.11 -16.90
N VAL A 78 -9.06 -2.75 -17.86
CA VAL A 78 -7.61 -2.64 -18.05
C VAL A 78 -7.30 -2.13 -19.45
N THR A 79 -6.70 -0.95 -19.52
CA THR A 79 -6.22 -0.36 -20.78
C THR A 79 -4.77 -0.74 -21.02
N ILE A 80 -4.43 -1.16 -22.24
CA ILE A 80 -3.03 -1.43 -22.61
C ILE A 80 -2.31 -0.11 -22.87
N GLU A 81 -1.30 0.18 -22.04
CA GLU A 81 -0.45 1.37 -22.18
C GLU A 81 0.81 1.03 -22.99
N ARG A 82 1.05 1.80 -24.06
CA ARG A 82 2.31 1.74 -24.82
C ARG A 82 3.30 2.78 -24.28
N ALA A 83 4.07 2.36 -23.28
CA ALA A 83 5.11 3.21 -22.69
C ALA A 83 6.31 3.38 -23.63
N LYS A 84 6.94 4.57 -23.62
CA LYS A 84 8.20 4.83 -24.37
C LYS A 84 9.45 4.41 -23.60
N THR A 85 9.38 4.51 -22.28
CA THR A 85 10.43 4.13 -21.32
C THR A 85 9.75 3.44 -20.13
N ILE A 86 10.50 2.62 -19.39
CA ILE A 86 9.96 1.86 -18.26
C ILE A 86 10.59 2.26 -16.92
N ILE A 87 11.84 2.74 -16.91
CA ILE A 87 12.51 3.18 -15.68
C ILE A 87 12.10 4.61 -15.33
N SER A 88 11.49 4.78 -14.17
CA SER A 88 11.23 6.08 -13.54
C SER A 88 12.33 6.42 -12.53
N ARG A 89 12.75 7.68 -12.46
CA ARG A 89 13.82 8.15 -11.57
C ARG A 89 13.31 9.13 -10.52
N ASN A 90 14.00 9.20 -9.39
CA ASN A 90 13.75 10.14 -8.30
C ASN A 90 15.06 10.52 -7.60
N ASP A 91 15.05 11.65 -6.90
CA ASP A 91 16.16 12.23 -6.14
C ASP A 91 15.86 12.28 -4.63
N SER A 92 14.91 11.47 -4.16
CA SER A 92 14.42 11.56 -2.80
C SER A 92 15.42 11.02 -1.78
N PRO A 93 15.80 11.81 -0.75
CA PRO A 93 16.73 11.35 0.28
C PRO A 93 16.10 10.32 1.25
N ASP A 94 14.78 10.16 1.24
CA ASP A 94 14.08 9.21 2.10
C ASP A 94 14.08 7.77 1.56
N LEU A 95 14.47 7.60 0.30
CA LEU A 95 14.40 6.31 -0.40
C LEU A 95 15.81 5.75 -0.57
N SER A 96 15.97 4.45 -0.36
CA SER A 96 17.24 3.77 -0.58
C SER A 96 17.51 3.45 -2.07
N PHE A 97 16.73 4.03 -2.98
CA PHE A 97 16.78 3.78 -4.42
C PHE A 97 16.45 5.05 -5.21
N ASP A 98 17.10 5.20 -6.36
CA ASP A 98 16.90 6.32 -7.30
C ASP A 98 16.00 5.95 -8.48
N ARG A 99 15.71 4.66 -8.67
CA ARG A 99 14.99 4.16 -9.86
C ARG A 99 13.95 3.10 -9.52
N SER A 100 12.87 3.11 -10.29
CA SER A 100 11.79 2.13 -10.14
C SER A 100 11.13 1.77 -11.46
N VAL A 101 10.50 0.61 -11.47
CA VAL A 101 9.65 0.15 -12.56
C VAL A 101 8.24 -0.11 -12.01
N ASN A 102 7.24 0.43 -12.69
CA ASN A 102 5.84 0.20 -12.40
C ASN A 102 5.20 -0.55 -13.59
N PRO A 103 4.91 -1.85 -13.45
CA PRO A 103 4.30 -2.66 -14.51
C PRO A 103 2.86 -2.25 -14.83
N TYR A 104 2.21 -1.57 -13.89
CA TYR A 104 0.83 -1.10 -13.99
C TYR A 104 0.69 0.37 -13.55
N ARG A 105 -0.45 0.98 -13.87
CA ARG A 105 -0.95 2.18 -13.18
C ARG A 105 -2.32 1.88 -12.58
N GLY A 106 -2.57 2.42 -11.38
CA GLY A 106 -3.70 2.02 -10.54
C GLY A 106 -3.43 0.71 -9.81
N CYS A 107 -4.31 0.33 -8.89
CA CYS A 107 -4.14 -0.91 -8.14
C CYS A 107 -5.49 -1.52 -7.70
N GLU A 108 -5.77 -2.72 -8.18
CA GLU A 108 -6.96 -3.51 -7.86
C GLU A 108 -7.07 -3.90 -6.40
N HIS A 109 -5.99 -3.82 -5.62
CA HIS A 109 -6.06 -4.04 -4.17
C HIS A 109 -7.03 -3.08 -3.48
N GLY A 110 -7.23 -1.88 -4.05
CA GLY A 110 -8.19 -0.90 -3.54
C GLY A 110 -7.84 -0.36 -2.16
N CYS A 111 -6.56 -0.30 -1.77
CA CYS A 111 -6.19 0.18 -0.43
C CYS A 111 -6.63 1.64 -0.25
N VAL A 112 -7.58 1.93 0.64
CA VAL A 112 -8.18 3.29 0.75
C VAL A 112 -7.15 4.37 1.07
N TYR A 113 -6.13 4.02 1.84
CA TYR A 113 -5.04 4.90 2.27
C TYR A 113 -3.87 5.00 1.26
N CYS A 114 -4.00 4.47 0.03
CA CYS A 114 -2.89 4.40 -0.91
C CYS A 114 -2.45 5.79 -1.39
N PHE A 115 -1.21 6.20 -1.08
CA PHE A 115 -0.65 7.49 -1.49
C PHE A 115 -0.50 7.67 -3.00
N ALA A 116 -0.66 6.59 -3.79
CA ALA A 116 -0.61 6.64 -5.25
C ALA A 116 -1.96 6.99 -5.88
N ARG A 117 -3.08 6.96 -5.14
CA ARG A 117 -4.42 7.36 -5.66
C ARG A 117 -4.43 8.70 -6.39
N PRO A 118 -3.78 9.76 -5.87
CA PRO A 118 -3.69 11.05 -6.56
C PRO A 118 -3.07 11.01 -7.96
N THR A 119 -2.40 9.92 -8.36
CA THR A 119 -1.81 9.80 -9.70
C THR A 119 -2.86 9.66 -10.79
N HIS A 120 -4.05 9.14 -10.49
CA HIS A 120 -5.15 9.02 -11.43
C HIS A 120 -5.73 10.36 -11.88
N ALA A 121 -5.65 11.39 -11.04
CA ALA A 121 -6.08 12.72 -11.43
C ALA A 121 -5.30 13.26 -12.65
N TYR A 122 -4.00 12.92 -12.81
CA TYR A 122 -3.22 13.33 -13.98
C TYR A 122 -3.68 12.68 -15.30
N MET A 123 -4.52 11.64 -15.22
CA MET A 123 -5.08 10.92 -16.35
C MET A 123 -6.55 11.30 -16.60
N GLY A 124 -7.04 12.34 -15.93
CA GLY A 124 -8.45 12.74 -15.96
C GLY A 124 -9.40 11.72 -15.32
N LEU A 125 -8.88 10.90 -14.41
CA LEU A 125 -9.62 9.86 -13.70
C LEU A 125 -9.75 10.20 -12.21
N SER A 126 -10.81 9.69 -11.57
CA SER A 126 -10.98 9.85 -10.13
C SER A 126 -9.87 9.15 -9.33
N PRO A 127 -9.27 9.81 -8.33
CA PRO A 127 -8.46 9.13 -7.31
C PRO A 127 -9.23 8.16 -6.40
N GLY A 128 -10.57 8.20 -6.45
CA GLY A 128 -11.48 7.30 -5.74
C GLY A 128 -11.57 5.92 -6.40
N LEU A 129 -12.77 5.54 -6.84
CA LEU A 129 -13.02 4.22 -7.43
C LEU A 129 -12.27 4.00 -8.75
N ASP A 130 -12.12 5.01 -9.61
CA ASP A 130 -11.39 4.85 -10.87
C ASP A 130 -9.93 4.40 -10.68
N PHE A 131 -9.27 4.71 -9.55
CA PHE A 131 -7.92 4.21 -9.24
C PHE A 131 -7.81 2.69 -9.15
N GLU A 132 -8.88 2.02 -8.73
CA GLU A 132 -8.94 0.59 -8.46
C GLU A 132 -9.83 -0.18 -9.44
N THR A 133 -10.57 0.54 -10.29
CA THR A 133 -11.41 -0.02 -11.35
C THR A 133 -10.85 0.24 -12.74
N LYS A 134 -10.19 1.37 -13.01
CA LYS A 134 -9.61 1.71 -14.32
C LYS A 134 -8.09 1.64 -14.25
N LEU A 135 -7.55 0.50 -14.68
CA LEU A 135 -6.12 0.20 -14.61
C LEU A 135 -5.45 0.33 -15.97
N PHE A 136 -4.13 0.47 -15.93
CA PHE A 136 -3.29 0.44 -17.13
C PHE A 136 -2.22 -0.63 -16.99
N ALA A 137 -2.04 -1.46 -18.01
CA ALA A 137 -1.03 -2.50 -18.07
C ALA A 137 0.02 -2.21 -19.13
N LYS A 138 1.30 -2.50 -18.84
CA LYS A 138 2.43 -2.28 -19.75
C LYS A 138 3.03 -3.62 -20.20
N PRO A 139 2.40 -4.35 -21.14
CA PRO A 139 2.85 -5.70 -21.53
C PRO A 139 4.28 -5.73 -22.06
N HIS A 140 4.73 -4.68 -22.75
CA HIS A 140 6.10 -4.57 -23.30
C HIS A 140 7.15 -4.08 -22.28
N ALA A 141 6.83 -4.07 -20.98
CA ALA A 141 7.76 -3.56 -19.96
C ALA A 141 9.09 -4.32 -19.92
N ALA A 142 9.07 -5.63 -20.17
CA ALA A 142 10.28 -6.46 -20.22
C ALA A 142 11.21 -6.07 -21.38
N GLU A 143 10.66 -5.90 -22.59
CA GLU A 143 11.41 -5.48 -23.78
C GLU A 143 12.03 -4.09 -23.59
N LEU A 144 11.26 -3.15 -23.05
CA LEU A 144 11.74 -1.80 -22.74
C LEU A 144 12.85 -1.83 -21.69
N LEU A 145 12.70 -2.67 -20.65
CA LEU A 145 13.71 -2.81 -19.62
C LEU A 145 15.01 -3.36 -20.20
N GLU A 146 14.94 -4.45 -20.97
CA GLU A 146 16.10 -5.05 -21.61
C GLU A 146 16.85 -4.06 -22.51
N LYS A 147 16.10 -3.26 -23.29
CA LYS A 147 16.68 -2.18 -24.10
C LYS A 147 17.41 -1.14 -23.26
N GLU A 148 16.82 -0.69 -22.15
CA GLU A 148 17.43 0.30 -21.25
C GLU A 148 18.68 -0.26 -20.55
N LEU A 149 18.63 -1.51 -20.05
CA LEU A 149 19.75 -2.16 -19.38
C LEU A 149 20.92 -2.46 -20.33
N SER A 150 20.65 -2.68 -21.62
CA SER A 150 21.65 -2.94 -22.65
C SER A 150 22.40 -1.69 -23.12
N HIS A 151 21.95 -0.50 -22.71
CA HIS A 151 22.58 0.75 -23.12
C HIS A 151 24.02 0.86 -22.58
N PRO A 152 25.04 1.19 -23.39
CA PRO A 152 26.45 1.21 -22.96
C PRO A 152 26.75 2.10 -21.75
N SER A 153 25.98 3.17 -21.55
CA SER A 153 26.13 4.09 -20.41
C SER A 153 25.31 3.71 -19.18
N TYR A 154 24.54 2.61 -19.22
CA TYR A 154 23.70 2.20 -18.10
C TYR A 154 24.56 1.81 -16.90
N LYS A 155 24.26 2.39 -15.74
CA LYS A 155 24.92 2.07 -14.47
C LYS A 155 23.95 1.33 -13.55
N PRO A 156 24.24 0.08 -13.15
CA PRO A 156 23.34 -0.70 -12.31
C PRO A 156 23.21 -0.09 -10.91
N ARG A 157 21.98 -0.04 -10.41
CA ARG A 157 21.59 0.29 -9.02
C ARG A 157 20.32 -0.48 -8.71
N VAL A 158 20.01 -0.67 -7.43
CA VAL A 158 18.81 -1.40 -7.01
C VAL A 158 17.56 -0.89 -7.73
N MET A 159 16.90 -1.78 -8.46
CA MET A 159 15.60 -1.50 -9.07
C MET A 159 14.50 -1.67 -8.04
N ALA A 160 13.75 -0.61 -7.73
CA ALA A 160 12.57 -0.75 -6.89
C ALA A 160 11.33 -1.09 -7.73
N ILE A 161 10.57 -2.08 -7.29
CA ILE A 161 9.27 -2.42 -7.88
C ILE A 161 8.23 -2.45 -6.76
N GLY A 162 7.05 -1.92 -7.04
CA GLY A 162 6.01 -1.76 -6.02
C GLY A 162 5.98 -0.39 -5.35
N THR A 163 6.43 0.64 -6.07
CA THR A 163 6.56 2.00 -5.53
C THR A 163 5.30 2.84 -5.71
N ASN A 164 4.55 2.67 -6.82
CA ASN A 164 3.32 3.41 -7.09
C ASN A 164 2.08 2.52 -7.36
N THR A 165 2.29 1.22 -7.57
CA THR A 165 1.25 0.20 -7.73
C THR A 165 1.74 -1.08 -7.09
N ASP A 166 0.85 -2.03 -6.78
CA ASP A 166 1.30 -3.36 -6.39
C ASP A 166 1.59 -4.19 -7.66
N PRO A 167 2.82 -4.68 -7.85
CA PRO A 167 3.19 -5.40 -9.07
C PRO A 167 2.54 -6.78 -9.15
N TYR A 168 2.01 -7.29 -8.03
CA TYR A 168 1.39 -8.60 -7.90
C TYR A 168 -0.12 -8.52 -7.59
N GLN A 169 -0.76 -7.40 -7.98
CA GLN A 169 -2.21 -7.24 -7.92
C GLN A 169 -2.96 -8.32 -8.73
N PRO A 170 -4.27 -8.56 -8.50
CA PRO A 170 -5.00 -9.69 -9.09
C PRO A 170 -4.81 -9.92 -10.60
N ILE A 171 -4.82 -8.86 -11.43
CA ILE A 171 -4.58 -8.99 -12.89
C ILE A 171 -3.21 -9.56 -13.28
N GLU A 172 -2.19 -9.47 -12.42
CA GLU A 172 -0.86 -10.06 -12.68
C GLU A 172 -0.90 -11.59 -12.84
N ARG A 173 -1.98 -12.25 -12.38
CA ARG A 173 -2.19 -13.69 -12.64
C ARG A 173 -2.28 -13.99 -14.13
N GLY A 174 -2.94 -13.12 -14.90
CA GLY A 174 -3.10 -13.27 -16.35
C GLY A 174 -1.98 -12.60 -17.14
N TYR A 175 -1.62 -11.37 -16.79
CA TYR A 175 -0.68 -10.57 -17.57
C TYR A 175 0.78 -11.03 -17.47
N ARG A 176 1.21 -11.55 -16.31
CA ARG A 176 2.58 -12.03 -16.09
C ARG A 176 3.68 -11.00 -16.45
N ILE A 177 3.39 -9.70 -16.32
CA ILE A 177 4.36 -8.63 -16.66
C ILE A 177 5.51 -8.64 -15.64
N MET A 178 5.18 -8.83 -14.36
CA MET A 178 6.19 -8.91 -13.32
C MET A 178 7.13 -10.10 -13.54
N ARG A 179 6.60 -11.23 -14.01
CA ARG A 179 7.41 -12.39 -14.39
C ARG A 179 8.44 -12.02 -15.47
N GLY A 180 7.99 -11.41 -16.58
CA GLY A 180 8.89 -11.00 -17.66
C GLY A 180 9.97 -10.01 -17.20
N LEU A 181 9.60 -9.07 -16.32
CA LEU A 181 10.58 -8.15 -15.70
C LEU A 181 11.64 -8.90 -14.87
N LEU A 182 11.24 -9.88 -14.07
CA LEU A 182 12.17 -10.69 -13.29
C LEU A 182 13.07 -11.56 -14.15
N GLU A 183 12.57 -12.10 -15.25
CA GLU A 183 13.38 -12.87 -16.20
C GLU A 183 14.48 -12.01 -16.81
N VAL A 184 14.16 -10.76 -17.22
CA VAL A 184 15.16 -9.79 -17.68
C VAL A 184 16.16 -9.47 -16.57
N LEU A 185 15.70 -9.10 -15.38
CA LEU A 185 16.58 -8.73 -14.27
C LEU A 185 17.50 -9.90 -13.84
N SER A 186 16.99 -11.13 -13.87
CA SER A 186 17.76 -12.35 -13.59
C SER A 186 18.87 -12.56 -14.63
N ARG A 187 18.56 -12.48 -15.93
CA ARG A 187 19.56 -12.62 -17.01
C ARG A 187 20.67 -11.57 -16.93
N PHE A 188 20.33 -10.34 -16.54
CA PHE A 188 21.29 -9.24 -16.39
C PHE A 188 22.00 -9.21 -15.03
N ASN A 189 21.72 -10.17 -14.13
CA ASN A 189 22.16 -10.15 -12.73
C ASN A 189 21.94 -8.77 -12.06
N HIS A 190 20.79 -8.16 -12.33
CA HIS A 190 20.49 -6.80 -11.89
C HIS A 190 19.75 -6.84 -10.54
N PRO A 191 20.18 -6.04 -9.53
CA PRO A 191 19.55 -6.06 -8.22
C PRO A 191 18.13 -5.49 -8.24
N VAL A 192 17.23 -6.10 -7.46
CA VAL A 192 15.81 -5.75 -7.36
C VAL A 192 15.30 -5.82 -5.92
N GLY A 193 14.60 -4.76 -5.51
CA GLY A 193 13.81 -4.72 -4.28
C GLY A 193 12.32 -4.63 -4.63
N ILE A 194 11.52 -5.54 -4.07
CA ILE A 194 10.08 -5.62 -4.36
C ILE A 194 9.29 -5.24 -3.12
N VAL A 195 8.26 -4.42 -3.25
CA VAL A 195 7.26 -4.18 -2.20
C VAL A 195 5.91 -4.70 -2.67
N THR A 196 5.23 -5.52 -1.87
CA THR A 196 3.89 -6.03 -2.22
C THR A 196 3.06 -6.36 -0.97
N LYS A 197 1.74 -6.43 -1.16
CA LYS A 197 0.74 -7.00 -0.23
C LYS A 197 0.18 -8.34 -0.71
N SER A 198 0.63 -8.84 -1.86
CA SER A 198 0.09 -10.01 -2.53
C SER A 198 0.87 -11.28 -2.18
N ALA A 199 0.15 -12.40 -2.05
CA ALA A 199 0.75 -13.72 -1.95
C ALA A 199 1.27 -14.24 -3.31
N LEU A 200 0.91 -13.58 -4.42
CA LEU A 200 1.27 -14.02 -5.77
C LEU A 200 2.78 -13.94 -6.03
N VAL A 201 3.53 -13.14 -5.28
CA VAL A 201 5.00 -13.11 -5.33
C VAL A 201 5.64 -14.48 -5.10
N ALA A 202 4.96 -15.38 -4.36
CA ALA A 202 5.44 -16.74 -4.15
C ALA A 202 5.51 -17.57 -5.44
N ARG A 203 4.76 -17.19 -6.49
CA ARG A 203 4.83 -17.80 -7.83
C ARG A 203 6.23 -17.70 -8.43
N ASP A 204 6.93 -16.59 -8.17
CA ASP A 204 8.19 -16.25 -8.82
C ASP A 204 9.40 -16.53 -7.92
N ILE A 205 9.24 -17.41 -6.91
CA ILE A 205 10.33 -17.90 -6.05
C ILE A 205 11.44 -18.56 -6.85
N ASP A 206 11.10 -19.27 -7.93
CA ASP A 206 12.06 -19.94 -8.81
C ASP A 206 13.02 -18.97 -9.51
N LEU A 207 12.64 -17.70 -9.69
CA LEU A 207 13.54 -16.63 -10.15
C LEU A 207 14.18 -15.89 -8.98
N LEU A 208 13.40 -15.57 -7.95
CA LEU A 208 13.84 -14.72 -6.85
C LEU A 208 14.85 -15.41 -5.93
N ALA A 209 14.73 -16.72 -5.70
CA ALA A 209 15.65 -17.45 -4.82
C ALA A 209 17.08 -17.50 -5.40
N PRO A 210 17.32 -17.89 -6.67
CA PRO A 210 18.65 -17.82 -7.27
C PRO A 210 19.22 -16.38 -7.32
N MET A 211 18.36 -15.37 -7.52
CA MET A 211 18.79 -13.97 -7.44
C MET A 211 19.18 -13.58 -6.00
N ALA A 212 18.43 -14.04 -5.00
CA ALA A 212 18.69 -13.76 -3.60
C ALA A 212 19.99 -14.42 -3.10
N GLU A 213 20.30 -15.63 -3.54
CA GLU A 213 21.58 -16.31 -3.27
C GLU A 213 22.78 -15.49 -3.74
N LYS A 214 22.65 -14.79 -4.87
CA LYS A 214 23.64 -13.85 -5.41
C LYS A 214 23.62 -12.48 -4.74
N GLY A 215 22.77 -12.25 -3.75
CA GLY A 215 22.59 -10.94 -3.11
C GLY A 215 21.92 -9.89 -4.01
N LEU A 216 21.12 -10.31 -5.00
CA LEU A 216 20.47 -9.45 -5.98
C LEU A 216 18.98 -9.18 -5.68
N ALA A 217 18.30 -10.04 -4.92
CA ALA A 217 16.87 -9.88 -4.65
C ALA A 217 16.54 -9.79 -3.17
N LYS A 218 15.60 -8.90 -2.83
CA LYS A 218 14.88 -8.93 -1.55
C LYS A 218 13.43 -8.49 -1.71
N VAL A 219 12.57 -8.97 -0.82
CA VAL A 219 11.12 -8.71 -0.87
C VAL A 219 10.64 -8.10 0.43
N ALA A 220 9.85 -7.03 0.33
CA ALA A 220 9.16 -6.41 1.44
C ALA A 220 7.66 -6.72 1.37
N ILE A 221 7.12 -7.32 2.43
CA ILE A 221 5.69 -7.60 2.55
C ILE A 221 5.05 -6.60 3.51
N SER A 222 4.05 -5.86 3.03
CA SER A 222 3.32 -4.91 3.87
C SER A 222 2.25 -5.61 4.71
N VAL A 223 2.36 -5.53 6.03
CA VAL A 223 1.35 -6.04 6.97
C VAL A 223 0.84 -4.86 7.78
N THR A 224 -0.38 -4.42 7.45
CA THR A 224 -0.99 -3.21 8.02
C THR A 224 -1.72 -3.49 9.32
N THR A 225 -2.36 -4.65 9.43
CA THR A 225 -3.11 -5.15 10.59
C THR A 225 -3.10 -6.68 10.58
N LEU A 226 -3.27 -7.31 11.74
CA LEU A 226 -3.55 -8.75 11.85
C LEU A 226 -5.05 -9.06 11.91
N ASP A 227 -5.90 -8.03 12.07
CA ASP A 227 -7.35 -8.16 12.03
C ASP A 227 -7.84 -8.34 10.58
N ALA A 228 -8.44 -9.50 10.30
CA ALA A 228 -8.95 -9.85 8.98
C ALA A 228 -10.18 -9.02 8.56
N LYS A 229 -11.00 -8.53 9.51
CA LYS A 229 -12.14 -7.67 9.22
C LYS A 229 -11.64 -6.30 8.78
N LEU A 230 -10.80 -5.67 9.60
CA LEU A 230 -10.21 -4.37 9.30
C LEU A 230 -9.38 -4.40 8.00
N ALA A 231 -8.62 -5.47 7.76
CA ALA A 231 -7.89 -5.65 6.50
C ALA A 231 -8.83 -5.71 5.28
N ARG A 232 -9.99 -6.36 5.39
CA ARG A 232 -10.96 -6.45 4.28
C ARG A 232 -11.64 -5.12 4.00
N GLU A 233 -11.89 -4.30 5.02
CA GLU A 233 -12.48 -2.97 4.86
C GLU A 233 -11.48 -1.99 4.23
N MET A 234 -10.21 -2.02 4.65
CA MET A 234 -9.20 -1.09 4.14
C MET A 234 -8.57 -1.52 2.81
N GLU A 235 -8.42 -2.83 2.58
CA GLU A 235 -7.61 -3.44 1.52
C GLU A 235 -8.34 -4.64 0.88
N PRO A 236 -9.54 -4.44 0.33
CA PRO A 236 -10.53 -5.49 0.08
C PRO A 236 -10.08 -6.61 -0.85
N ARG A 237 -9.13 -6.34 -1.75
CA ARG A 237 -8.62 -7.32 -2.72
C ARG A 237 -7.14 -7.65 -2.54
N ALA A 238 -6.50 -7.13 -1.49
CA ALA A 238 -5.17 -7.56 -1.09
C ALA A 238 -5.22 -8.95 -0.42
N ALA A 239 -4.07 -9.60 -0.26
CA ALA A 239 -4.03 -10.86 0.48
C ALA A 239 -4.43 -10.64 1.95
N THR A 240 -5.10 -11.62 2.57
CA THR A 240 -5.44 -11.56 4.00
C THR A 240 -4.16 -11.50 4.87
N PRO A 241 -4.22 -10.96 6.09
CA PRO A 241 -3.05 -10.93 6.99
C PRO A 241 -2.38 -12.29 7.17
N SER A 242 -3.17 -13.35 7.36
CA SER A 242 -2.68 -14.73 7.45
C SER A 242 -1.93 -15.19 6.19
N LYS A 243 -2.43 -14.87 5.00
CA LYS A 243 -1.76 -15.19 3.73
C LYS A 243 -0.47 -14.39 3.56
N ARG A 244 -0.40 -13.15 4.04
CA ARG A 244 0.84 -12.35 4.02
C ARG A 244 1.90 -12.97 4.92
N LEU A 245 1.55 -13.40 6.13
CA LEU A 245 2.47 -14.12 7.03
C LEU A 245 2.93 -15.45 6.42
N ALA A 246 2.02 -16.22 5.80
CA ALA A 246 2.38 -17.44 5.07
C ALA A 246 3.34 -17.16 3.90
N THR A 247 3.15 -16.04 3.19
CA THR A 247 4.04 -15.59 2.11
C THR A 247 5.43 -15.24 2.63
N ILE A 248 5.52 -14.54 3.77
CA ILE A 248 6.80 -14.27 4.45
C ILE A 248 7.52 -15.58 4.75
N SER A 249 6.79 -16.58 5.27
CA SER A 249 7.35 -17.91 5.56
C SER A 249 7.84 -18.64 4.31
N ALA A 250 7.06 -18.64 3.23
CA ALA A 250 7.44 -19.28 1.98
C ALA A 250 8.70 -18.66 1.37
N LEU A 251 8.76 -17.32 1.29
CA LEU A 251 9.92 -16.59 0.76
C LEU A 251 11.16 -16.82 1.62
N SER A 252 11.02 -16.74 2.96
CA SER A 252 12.14 -16.93 3.89
C SER A 252 12.70 -18.36 3.84
N LYS A 253 11.83 -19.37 3.74
CA LYS A 253 12.24 -20.79 3.56
C LYS A 253 12.97 -21.02 2.24
N ALA A 254 12.64 -20.28 1.19
CA ALA A 254 13.33 -20.30 -0.09
C ALA A 254 14.65 -19.47 -0.10
N GLY A 255 15.11 -18.99 1.06
CA GLY A 255 16.34 -18.22 1.17
C GLY A 255 16.22 -16.75 0.75
N ILE A 256 15.02 -16.28 0.36
CA ILE A 256 14.80 -14.89 -0.06
C ILE A 256 14.73 -14.00 1.18
N PRO A 257 15.59 -12.96 1.29
CA PRO A 257 15.52 -12.01 2.38
C PRO A 257 14.19 -11.24 2.38
N VAL A 258 13.48 -11.31 3.51
CA VAL A 258 12.18 -10.64 3.68
C VAL A 258 12.24 -9.50 4.68
N THR A 259 11.72 -8.35 4.27
CA THR A 259 11.42 -7.19 5.12
C THR A 259 9.92 -7.18 5.42
N VAL A 260 9.51 -6.97 6.68
CA VAL A 260 8.11 -6.61 6.99
C VAL A 260 7.95 -5.10 7.01
N LEU A 261 6.91 -4.58 6.35
CA LEU A 261 6.54 -3.18 6.45
C LEU A 261 5.23 -3.04 7.23
N VAL A 262 5.30 -2.45 8.43
CA VAL A 262 4.13 -2.03 9.19
C VAL A 262 3.64 -0.71 8.60
N ALA A 263 2.91 -0.80 7.49
CA ALA A 263 2.63 0.36 6.64
C ALA A 263 1.21 0.31 6.00
N PRO A 264 0.36 1.32 6.25
CA PRO A 264 0.56 2.42 7.19
C PRO A 264 0.29 2.02 8.65
N VAL A 265 0.97 2.68 9.58
CA VAL A 265 0.49 2.82 10.96
C VAL A 265 -0.60 3.89 10.95
N ILE A 266 -1.83 3.51 11.25
CA ILE A 266 -2.99 4.42 11.34
C ILE A 266 -3.27 4.69 12.82
N PRO A 267 -3.16 5.95 13.28
CA PRO A 267 -3.39 6.30 14.67
C PRO A 267 -4.75 5.83 15.19
N SER A 268 -4.81 5.28 16.41
CA SER A 268 -6.04 4.78 17.02
C SER A 268 -6.79 3.67 16.25
N LEU A 269 -6.17 3.10 15.21
CA LEU A 269 -6.77 2.04 14.39
C LEU A 269 -5.85 0.81 14.29
N THR A 270 -4.60 0.99 13.84
CA THR A 270 -3.62 -0.11 13.67
C THR A 270 -2.35 0.07 14.51
N ASP A 271 -2.15 1.24 15.11
CA ASP A 271 -1.00 1.58 15.97
C ASP A 271 -0.82 0.66 17.18
N SER A 272 -1.89 0.09 17.73
CA SER A 272 -1.83 -0.89 18.82
C SER A 272 -1.24 -2.25 18.40
N GLU A 273 -1.13 -2.52 17.09
CA GLU A 273 -0.71 -3.81 16.56
C GLU A 273 0.77 -3.89 16.18
N ILE A 274 1.52 -2.79 16.28
CA ILE A 274 2.93 -2.71 15.86
C ILE A 274 3.76 -3.89 16.38
N GLU A 275 3.73 -4.13 17.69
CA GLU A 275 4.52 -5.18 18.34
C GLU A 275 4.03 -6.58 17.96
N LYS A 276 2.71 -6.76 17.79
CA LYS A 276 2.11 -8.04 17.40
C LYS A 276 2.47 -8.40 15.96
N ILE A 277 2.40 -7.44 15.04
CA ILE A 277 2.78 -7.61 13.64
C ILE A 277 4.27 -7.96 13.55
N LEU A 278 5.14 -7.24 14.27
CA LEU A 278 6.57 -7.53 14.30
C LEU A 278 6.85 -8.93 14.83
N ALA A 279 6.22 -9.34 15.95
CA ALA A 279 6.40 -10.67 16.51
C ALA A 279 5.95 -11.79 15.54
N ALA A 280 4.77 -11.63 14.94
CA ALA A 280 4.24 -12.58 13.96
C ALA A 280 5.13 -12.67 12.71
N ALA A 281 5.56 -11.53 12.16
CA ALA A 281 6.44 -11.50 11.01
C ALA A 281 7.83 -12.09 11.31
N ARG A 282 8.36 -11.88 12.52
CA ARG A 282 9.62 -12.49 12.95
C ARG A 282 9.49 -14.00 13.03
N GLY A 283 8.41 -14.49 13.64
CA GLY A 283 8.09 -15.92 13.69
C GLY A 283 7.92 -16.54 12.31
N ALA A 284 7.43 -15.77 11.33
CA ALA A 284 7.35 -16.18 9.92
C ALA A 284 8.70 -16.13 9.18
N GLY A 285 9.76 -15.59 9.77
CA GLY A 285 11.10 -15.57 9.17
C GLY A 285 11.52 -14.26 8.50
N ALA A 286 10.81 -13.16 8.73
CA ALA A 286 11.28 -11.83 8.31
C ALA A 286 12.56 -11.44 9.08
N ARG A 287 13.48 -10.75 8.40
CA ARG A 287 14.81 -10.36 8.93
C ARG A 287 14.93 -8.85 9.15
N GLU A 288 14.30 -8.07 8.29
CA GLU A 288 14.24 -6.62 8.39
C GLU A 288 12.81 -6.16 8.68
N ALA A 289 12.69 -4.96 9.26
CA ALA A 289 11.41 -4.33 9.49
C ALA A 289 11.50 -2.82 9.24
N GLY A 290 10.44 -2.25 8.67
CA GLY A 290 10.20 -0.83 8.58
C GLY A 290 8.76 -0.49 8.93
N TYR A 291 8.48 0.80 9.16
CA TYR A 291 7.11 1.30 9.29
C TYR A 291 6.96 2.62 8.54
N VAL A 292 5.72 2.96 8.21
CA VAL A 292 5.35 4.27 7.65
C VAL A 292 4.11 4.73 8.38
N LEU A 293 4.14 5.92 8.99
CA LEU A 293 2.93 6.55 9.54
C LEU A 293 2.00 6.97 8.39
N LEU A 294 0.69 6.89 8.61
CA LEU A 294 -0.32 7.29 7.62
C LEU A 294 0.04 8.63 6.95
N ARG A 295 -0.04 8.63 5.61
CA ARG A 295 0.21 9.77 4.73
C ARG A 295 -1.09 10.14 4.06
N LEU A 296 -1.44 11.42 4.05
CA LEU A 296 -2.68 11.93 3.43
C LEU A 296 -2.42 13.04 2.38
N PRO A 297 -1.53 12.84 1.39
CA PRO A 297 -1.36 13.81 0.32
C PRO A 297 -2.64 14.00 -0.50
N LEU A 298 -2.91 15.26 -0.88
CA LEU A 298 -3.91 15.61 -1.90
C LEU A 298 -5.29 14.99 -1.56
N GLU A 299 -5.97 14.37 -2.52
CA GLU A 299 -7.34 13.83 -2.37
C GLU A 299 -7.44 12.74 -1.30
N LEU A 300 -6.31 12.12 -0.93
CA LEU A 300 -6.30 11.03 0.04
C LEU A 300 -6.81 11.46 1.42
N ARG A 301 -6.63 12.73 1.79
CA ARG A 301 -7.18 13.28 3.04
C ARG A 301 -8.70 13.18 3.10
N HIS A 302 -9.36 13.32 1.96
CA HIS A 302 -10.81 13.25 1.84
C HIS A 302 -11.25 11.78 1.81
N LEU A 303 -10.62 10.97 0.96
CA LEU A 303 -10.95 9.54 0.84
C LEU A 303 -10.84 8.78 2.17
N VAL A 304 -9.81 9.06 2.97
CA VAL A 304 -9.64 8.42 4.28
C VAL A 304 -10.67 8.93 5.30
N ARG A 305 -11.01 10.24 5.30
CA ARG A 305 -12.08 10.78 6.16
C ARG A 305 -13.44 10.16 5.79
N GLU A 306 -13.78 10.11 4.51
CA GLU A 306 -15.01 9.49 4.00
C GLU A 306 -15.09 8.01 4.38
N TRP A 307 -13.99 7.27 4.23
CA TRP A 307 -13.93 5.86 4.62
C TRP A 307 -14.05 5.65 6.13
N LEU A 308 -13.39 6.50 6.95
CA LEU A 308 -13.55 6.47 8.40
C LEU A 308 -14.99 6.77 8.78
N LEU A 309 -15.64 7.73 8.13
CA LEU A 309 -17.04 8.03 8.41
C LEU A 309 -17.94 6.84 8.11
N ASP A 310 -17.69 6.14 7.01
CA ASP A 310 -18.53 5.01 6.60
C ASP A 310 -18.31 3.74 7.45
N HIS A 311 -17.08 3.49 7.91
CA HIS A 311 -16.72 2.22 8.57
C HIS A 311 -16.39 2.33 10.08
N HIS A 312 -15.83 3.47 10.52
CA HIS A 312 -15.37 3.71 11.91
C HIS A 312 -15.68 5.16 12.36
N PRO A 313 -16.96 5.60 12.31
CA PRO A 313 -17.31 7.00 12.57
C PRO A 313 -16.93 7.48 13.97
N ASP A 314 -16.97 6.58 14.96
CA ASP A 314 -16.54 6.80 16.34
C ASP A 314 -15.05 7.11 16.49
N LYS A 315 -14.22 6.73 15.49
CA LYS A 315 -12.77 6.94 15.49
C LYS A 315 -12.33 8.12 14.63
N LEU A 316 -13.19 8.66 13.77
CA LEU A 316 -12.82 9.65 12.77
C LEU A 316 -12.06 10.84 13.38
N ASP A 317 -12.68 11.51 14.35
CA ASP A 317 -12.09 12.72 14.95
C ASP A 317 -10.78 12.43 15.67
N ARG A 318 -10.71 11.28 16.37
CA ARG A 318 -9.51 10.86 17.07
C ARG A 318 -8.36 10.55 16.11
N VAL A 319 -8.62 9.79 15.06
CA VAL A 319 -7.62 9.46 14.02
C VAL A 319 -7.10 10.75 13.40
N MET A 320 -7.99 11.62 12.95
CA MET A 320 -7.61 12.86 12.26
C MET A 320 -6.89 13.85 13.19
N SER A 321 -7.28 13.94 14.46
CA SER A 321 -6.60 14.76 15.45
C SER A 321 -5.17 14.28 15.69
N LEU A 322 -4.95 12.96 15.84
CA LEU A 322 -3.61 12.38 16.02
C LEU A 322 -2.74 12.51 14.77
N VAL A 323 -3.32 12.37 13.57
CA VAL A 323 -2.60 12.63 12.31
C VAL A 323 -2.12 14.08 12.28
N LYS A 324 -2.99 15.05 12.58
CA LYS A 324 -2.61 16.47 12.65
C LYS A 324 -1.55 16.74 13.72
N GLY A 325 -1.69 16.14 14.90
CA GLY A 325 -0.70 16.24 15.98
C GLY A 325 0.68 15.69 15.58
N ALA A 326 0.73 14.73 14.66
CA ALA A 326 1.98 14.19 14.12
C ALA A 326 2.58 15.01 12.95
N ARG A 327 1.95 16.15 12.60
CA ARG A 327 2.18 16.91 11.36
C ARG A 327 2.04 18.43 11.55
N ASP A 328 2.31 18.91 12.76
CA ASP A 328 2.23 20.35 13.08
C ASP A 328 0.87 20.98 12.70
N GLY A 329 -0.21 20.26 13.04
CA GLY A 329 -1.59 20.69 12.80
C GLY A 329 -2.13 20.42 11.39
N LYS A 330 -1.29 19.96 10.45
CA LYS A 330 -1.67 19.71 9.04
C LYS A 330 -2.16 18.28 8.83
N ASP A 331 -2.98 18.04 7.81
CA ASP A 331 -3.34 16.67 7.44
C ASP A 331 -2.15 15.90 6.81
N TYR A 332 -1.21 16.62 6.18
CA TYR A 332 -0.01 16.04 5.58
C TYR A 332 1.13 17.04 5.52
N ASP A 333 2.35 16.53 5.73
CA ASP A 333 3.59 17.27 5.54
C ASP A 333 4.44 16.56 4.47
N ALA A 334 4.81 17.28 3.42
CA ALA A 334 5.57 16.74 2.29
C ALA A 334 7.09 16.80 2.47
N ARG A 335 7.60 17.46 3.52
CA ARG A 335 9.05 17.59 3.79
C ARG A 335 9.70 16.21 3.90
N PHE A 336 10.86 16.07 3.27
CA PHE A 336 11.70 14.88 3.42
C PHE A 336 12.08 14.67 4.90
N GLY A 337 12.32 13.42 5.29
CA GLY A 337 12.51 12.97 6.65
C GLY A 337 11.22 12.90 7.47
N ILE A 338 10.29 13.83 7.25
CA ILE A 338 9.08 13.95 8.06
C ILE A 338 7.94 13.18 7.43
N ARG A 339 7.70 13.30 6.11
CA ARG A 339 6.50 12.77 5.43
C ARG A 339 6.17 11.29 5.70
N GLN A 340 7.15 10.44 5.99
CA GLN A 340 6.91 9.03 6.33
C GLN A 340 6.78 8.75 7.84
N MET A 341 7.40 9.56 8.69
CA MET A 341 7.57 9.27 10.13
C MET A 341 6.65 10.12 11.01
N GLY A 342 6.38 11.35 10.59
CA GLY A 342 5.75 12.38 11.42
C GLY A 342 6.73 13.09 12.34
N GLU A 343 6.25 14.10 13.04
CA GLU A 343 6.98 14.84 14.08
C GLU A 343 6.10 15.01 15.34
N GLY A 344 6.69 15.48 16.44
CA GLY A 344 5.97 15.66 17.71
C GLY A 344 5.83 14.39 18.57
N PRO A 345 5.21 14.53 19.76
CA PRO A 345 5.24 13.50 20.81
C PRO A 345 4.61 12.16 20.38
N TYR A 346 3.54 12.24 19.58
CA TYR A 346 2.84 11.05 19.10
C TYR A 346 3.69 10.25 18.11
N ALA A 347 4.21 10.91 17.07
CA ALA A 347 5.10 10.28 16.09
C ALA A 347 6.36 9.71 16.74
N TRP A 348 6.94 10.45 17.69
CA TRP A 348 8.07 9.97 18.49
C TRP A 348 7.75 8.69 19.24
N THR A 349 6.58 8.63 19.90
CA THR A 349 6.14 7.44 20.65
C THR A 349 5.98 6.23 19.74
N ILE A 350 5.36 6.40 18.56
CA ILE A 350 5.24 5.33 17.55
C ILE A 350 6.61 4.82 17.12
N GLY A 351 7.54 5.75 16.81
CA GLY A 351 8.90 5.40 16.41
C GLY A 351 9.65 4.64 17.50
N ARG A 352 9.55 5.08 18.76
CA ARG A 352 10.18 4.41 19.90
C ARG A 352 9.61 3.02 20.16
N ARG A 353 8.29 2.86 20.10
CA ARG A 353 7.63 1.55 20.22
C ARG A 353 8.14 0.59 19.15
N PHE A 354 8.14 1.03 17.90
CA PHE A 354 8.67 0.26 16.78
C PHE A 354 10.15 -0.13 16.99
N GLU A 355 11.01 0.83 17.31
CA GLU A 355 12.45 0.63 17.47
C GLU A 355 12.76 -0.38 18.59
N ILE A 356 12.12 -0.22 19.76
CA ILE A 356 12.31 -1.10 20.92
C ILE A 356 11.85 -2.53 20.58
N ALA A 357 10.66 -2.67 19.99
CA ALA A 357 10.12 -3.96 19.62
C ALA A 357 10.98 -4.65 18.54
N ALA A 358 11.38 -3.92 17.51
CA ALA A 358 12.24 -4.42 16.44
C ALA A 358 13.59 -4.91 17.00
N ARG A 359 14.23 -4.12 17.87
CA ARG A 359 15.48 -4.50 18.54
C ARG A 359 15.31 -5.76 19.40
N ARG A 360 14.26 -5.82 20.23
CA ARG A 360 13.97 -6.97 21.11
C ARG A 360 13.77 -8.25 20.32
N LEU A 361 13.08 -8.17 19.18
CA LEU A 361 12.80 -9.31 18.30
C LEU A 361 13.98 -9.67 17.35
N GLY A 362 15.05 -8.87 17.37
CA GLY A 362 16.25 -9.10 16.56
C GLY A 362 16.12 -8.71 15.08
N PHE A 363 15.21 -7.81 14.74
CA PHE A 363 15.16 -7.19 13.41
C PHE A 363 16.32 -6.22 13.22
N ASN A 364 16.67 -5.98 11.94
CA ASN A 364 17.58 -4.90 11.52
C ASN A 364 18.99 -4.97 12.14
N ARG A 365 19.42 -6.14 12.66
CA ARG A 365 20.79 -6.35 13.16
C ARG A 365 21.82 -6.20 12.05
N GLU A 366 21.49 -6.71 10.87
CA GLU A 366 22.26 -6.56 9.64
C GLU A 366 21.32 -6.01 8.58
N LYS A 367 21.69 -4.87 7.97
CA LYS A 367 20.95 -4.31 6.84
C LYS A 367 21.49 -4.93 5.56
N LEU A 368 20.67 -5.71 4.87
CA LEU A 368 21.04 -6.32 3.61
C LEU A 368 21.13 -5.25 2.51
N LYS A 369 22.35 -5.04 2.03
CA LYS A 369 22.64 -4.27 0.82
C LYS A 369 22.71 -5.23 -0.35
N LEU A 370 21.91 -4.96 -1.38
CA LEU A 370 21.99 -5.72 -2.63
C LEU A 370 23.23 -5.28 -3.41
N THR A 371 23.93 -6.22 -4.04
CA THR A 371 25.11 -5.92 -4.87
C THR A 371 24.69 -5.52 -6.28
N SER A 372 25.46 -4.62 -6.89
CA SER A 372 25.39 -4.30 -8.33
C SER A 372 26.58 -4.85 -9.12
N ASP A 373 27.49 -5.55 -8.45
CA ASP A 373 28.81 -5.90 -8.99
C ASP A 373 28.74 -7.07 -9.97
N LEU A 374 27.68 -7.87 -9.87
CA LEU A 374 27.41 -9.01 -10.74
C LEU A 374 26.69 -8.63 -12.04
N PHE A 375 26.32 -7.36 -12.20
CA PHE A 375 25.59 -6.90 -13.38
C PHE A 375 26.35 -7.21 -14.67
N CYS A 376 25.64 -7.78 -15.64
CA CYS A 376 26.17 -8.09 -16.96
C CYS A 376 25.12 -7.78 -18.03
N VAL A 377 25.59 -7.54 -19.26
CA VAL A 377 24.74 -7.44 -20.44
C VAL A 377 24.88 -8.76 -21.21
N PRO A 378 23.82 -9.59 -21.31
CA PRO A 378 23.87 -10.83 -22.07
C PRO A 378 24.37 -10.61 -23.50
N GLY A 379 25.27 -11.47 -23.98
CA GLY A 379 25.88 -11.36 -25.32
C GLY A 379 26.99 -10.32 -25.45
N ARG A 380 27.33 -9.59 -24.37
CA ARG A 380 28.52 -8.74 -24.27
C ARG A 380 29.42 -9.24 -23.14
N GLU A 381 29.91 -10.47 -23.28
CA GLU A 381 30.92 -10.98 -22.35
C GLU A 381 32.14 -10.06 -22.38
N LYS A 382 32.65 -9.70 -21.20
CA LYS A 382 33.92 -8.98 -21.10
C LYS A 382 35.00 -9.91 -21.64
N GLU A 383 35.66 -9.54 -22.74
CA GLU A 383 36.95 -10.15 -23.06
C GLU A 383 37.83 -10.08 -21.80
N PRO A 384 38.50 -11.18 -21.41
CA PRO A 384 39.41 -11.13 -20.29
C PRO A 384 40.45 -10.06 -20.60
N VAL A 385 40.55 -9.07 -19.71
CA VAL A 385 41.60 -8.05 -19.77
C VAL A 385 42.92 -8.82 -19.76
N GLN A 386 43.56 -8.93 -20.92
CA GLN A 386 44.95 -9.39 -21.01
C GLN A 386 45.75 -8.44 -20.12
N LEU A 387 46.16 -8.95 -18.96
CA LEU A 387 47.22 -8.34 -18.16
C LEU A 387 48.47 -8.33 -19.02
N ALA A 388 48.67 -7.24 -19.76
CA ALA A 388 49.96 -6.92 -20.33
C ALA A 388 50.90 -6.63 -19.16
N LEU A 389 51.71 -7.63 -18.81
CA LEU A 389 52.93 -7.42 -18.04
C LEU A 389 53.85 -6.56 -18.91
N LEU A 390 54.04 -5.30 -18.51
CA LEU A 390 55.18 -4.47 -18.87
C LEU A 390 55.83 -3.96 -17.60
#